data_AF-A0A916I6Z6-F1
#
_entry.id   AF-A0A916I6Z6-F1
#
_cell.length_a   1.000
_cell.length_b   1.000
_cell.length_c   1.000
_cell.angle_alpha   90.00
_cell.angle_beta   90.00
_cell.angle_gamma   90.00
#
_symmetry.space_group_name_H-M   'P 1'
#
loop_
_entity.id
_entity.type
_entity.pdbx_description
1 polymer ?
#
loop_
_entity_poly.entity_id
_entity_poly.type
_entity_poly.pdbx_seq_one_letter_code
_entity_poly.pdbx_strand_id
1 'polypeptide(L)'
;MKTPNGRECPEYFQDFHRQRSKQECRLAKRNPRSARWQPSDCSRCPVPDILHANASPTLRLSLNIKAGFLGIGRRNEVTASCTRHNVPIADPYVGCPQCNDERPGMDLFRQALEGLDDKPQE
;
A
#
# COMPACT_ATOMS: atom_id res chain seq x y z
N MET A 1 12.82 -6.07 1.82
CA MET A 1 14.13 -5.36 1.79
C MET A 1 13.95 -3.99 2.43
N LYS A 2 15.01 -3.42 3.03
CA LYS A 2 14.99 -2.04 3.54
C LYS A 2 15.31 -1.05 2.43
N THR A 3 14.49 -0.03 2.30
CA THR A 3 14.69 1.11 1.40
C THR A 3 15.90 1.94 1.83
N PRO A 4 16.40 2.86 0.99
CA PRO A 4 17.47 3.79 1.37
C PRO A 4 17.10 4.68 2.57
N ASN A 5 15.81 4.87 2.84
CA ASN A 5 15.31 5.58 4.03
C ASN A 5 15.06 4.66 5.24
N GLY A 6 15.61 3.44 5.24
CA GLY A 6 15.53 2.48 6.36
C GLY A 6 14.21 1.73 6.51
N ARG A 7 13.14 2.15 5.82
CA ARG A 7 11.82 1.50 5.90
C ARG A 7 11.76 0.21 5.10
N GLU A 8 11.07 -0.82 5.60
CA GLU A 8 10.82 -2.03 4.85
C GLU A 8 9.77 -1.80 3.77
N CYS A 9 10.06 -2.23 2.54
CA CYS A 9 9.12 -2.09 1.43
C CYS A 9 9.23 -3.30 0.50
N PRO A 10 8.12 -4.06 0.27
CA PRO A 10 8.11 -5.19 -0.66
C PRO A 10 8.40 -4.78 -2.11
N GLU A 11 8.07 -3.54 -2.47
CA GLU A 11 8.23 -3.00 -3.82
C GLU A 11 9.64 -2.48 -4.12
N TYR A 12 10.49 -2.42 -3.09
CA TYR A 12 11.87 -2.00 -3.23
C TYR A 12 12.79 -3.19 -3.52
N PHE A 13 13.66 -3.02 -4.50
CA PHE A 13 14.70 -3.97 -4.82
C PHE A 13 16.06 -3.27 -4.92
N GLN A 14 17.08 -3.92 -4.37
CA GLN A 14 18.47 -3.51 -4.54
C GLN A 14 19.38 -4.72 -4.77
N ASP A 15 20.39 -4.52 -5.61
CA ASP A 15 21.46 -5.47 -5.89
C ASP A 15 22.78 -4.69 -6.03
N PHE A 16 23.78 -5.08 -5.23
CA PHE A 16 25.09 -4.44 -5.16
C PHE A 16 26.23 -5.34 -5.64
N HIS A 17 25.95 -6.41 -6.38
CA HIS A 17 26.99 -7.32 -6.84
C HIS A 17 27.90 -6.71 -7.93
N ARG A 18 29.22 -6.90 -7.75
CA ARG A 18 30.29 -6.67 -8.76
C ARG A 18 30.20 -5.30 -9.47
N GLN A 19 30.33 -4.21 -8.70
CA GLN A 19 30.37 -2.82 -9.19
C GLN A 19 29.07 -2.29 -9.82
N ARG A 20 27.97 -3.06 -9.81
CA ARG A 20 26.65 -2.55 -10.16
C ARG A 20 25.88 -2.19 -8.89
N SER A 21 25.36 -0.98 -8.82
CA SER A 21 24.43 -0.53 -7.79
C SER A 21 23.03 -0.38 -8.38
N LYS A 22 22.35 -1.52 -8.56
CA LYS A 22 20.98 -1.49 -9.04
C LYS A 22 20.05 -1.22 -7.87
N GLN A 23 19.30 -0.14 -7.94
CA GLN A 23 18.18 0.13 -7.03
C GLN A 23 16.96 0.47 -7.88
N GLU A 24 15.81 -0.12 -7.55
CA GLU A 24 14.56 0.17 -8.24
C GLU A 24 13.34 0.08 -7.32
N CYS A 25 12.36 0.94 -7.58
CA CYS A 25 11.00 0.76 -7.11
C CYS A 25 10.19 0.05 -8.21
N ARG A 26 9.83 -1.21 -7.96
CA ARG A 26 9.08 -2.04 -8.92
C ARG A 26 7.70 -1.45 -9.22
N LEU A 27 7.07 -0.82 -8.23
CA LEU A 27 5.77 -0.18 -8.39
C LEU A 27 5.82 1.03 -9.33
N ALA A 28 6.79 1.94 -9.14
CA ALA A 28 6.99 3.07 -10.05
C ALA A 28 7.38 2.61 -11.46
N LYS A 29 8.23 1.59 -11.56
CA LYS A 29 8.67 1.01 -12.85
C LYS A 29 7.52 0.43 -13.67
N ARG A 30 6.46 -0.09 -13.03
CA ARG A 30 5.26 -0.59 -13.70
C ARG A 30 4.39 0.51 -14.32
N ASN A 31 4.59 1.78 -13.92
CA ASN A 31 3.84 2.91 -14.44
C ASN A 31 4.70 3.76 -15.41
N PRO A 32 4.55 3.61 -16.73
CA PRO A 32 5.35 4.36 -17.70
C PRO A 32 5.07 5.88 -17.69
N ARG A 33 3.95 6.32 -17.09
CA ARG A 33 3.62 7.74 -16.93
C ARG A 33 4.27 8.37 -15.69
N SER A 34 4.87 7.55 -14.82
CA SER A 34 5.60 8.03 -13.65
C SER A 34 6.91 8.67 -14.07
N ALA A 35 7.32 9.73 -13.38
CA ALA A 35 8.71 10.17 -13.44
C ALA A 35 9.64 9.03 -13.00
N ARG A 36 10.88 9.07 -13.49
CA ARG A 36 11.92 8.12 -13.06
C ARG A 36 12.09 8.19 -11.55
N TRP A 37 12.05 7.01 -10.91
CA TRP A 37 12.24 6.87 -9.47
C TRP A 37 13.67 7.22 -9.05
N GLN A 38 13.79 7.81 -7.86
CA GLN A 38 15.03 8.14 -7.17
C GLN A 38 14.95 7.69 -5.70
N PRO A 39 16.08 7.39 -5.04
CA PRO A 39 16.11 7.01 -3.62
C PRO A 39 15.36 7.97 -2.69
N SER A 40 15.41 9.27 -2.97
CA SER A 40 14.74 10.33 -2.21
C SER A 40 13.21 10.23 -2.23
N ASP A 41 12.62 9.62 -3.26
CA ASP A 41 11.17 9.39 -3.35
C ASP A 41 10.68 8.45 -2.24
N CYS A 42 11.56 7.59 -1.72
CA CYS A 42 11.23 6.70 -0.61
C CYS A 42 11.06 7.42 0.73
N SER A 43 11.48 8.68 0.88
CA SER A 43 11.35 9.40 2.15
C SER A 43 9.90 9.68 2.54
N ARG A 44 9.04 9.99 1.56
CA ARG A 44 7.63 10.38 1.74
C ARG A 44 6.66 9.42 1.05
N CYS A 45 7.10 8.20 0.73
CA CYS A 45 6.26 7.21 0.06
C CYS A 45 5.30 6.55 1.08
N PRO A 46 3.97 6.56 0.87
CA PRO A 46 3.02 5.92 1.79
C PRO A 46 2.85 4.41 1.53
N VAL A 47 3.40 3.88 0.42
CA VAL A 47 3.24 2.48 0.00
C VAL A 47 3.61 1.46 1.09
N PRO A 48 4.74 1.58 1.81
CA PRO A 48 5.06 0.66 2.90
C PRO A 48 3.95 0.57 3.95
N ASP A 49 3.45 1.72 4.38
CA ASP A 49 2.46 1.83 5.45
C ASP A 49 1.11 1.27 5.00
N ILE A 50 0.72 1.53 3.74
CA ILE A 50 -0.46 0.95 3.11
C ILE A 50 -0.37 -0.58 3.09
N LEU A 51 0.75 -1.14 2.62
CA LEU A 51 0.92 -2.59 2.49
C LEU A 51 0.98 -3.30 3.85
N HIS A 52 1.45 -2.61 4.90
CA HIS A 52 1.42 -3.13 6.27
C HIS A 52 0.00 -3.10 6.87
N ALA A 53 -0.77 -2.04 6.62
CA ALA A 53 -2.14 -1.93 7.12
C ALA A 53 -3.12 -2.83 6.35
N ASN A 54 -2.91 -2.99 5.05
CA ASN A 54 -3.80 -3.70 4.15
C ASN A 54 -3.06 -4.82 3.41
N ALA A 55 -3.15 -6.02 3.97
CA ALA A 55 -2.57 -7.24 3.42
C ALA A 55 -3.50 -7.96 2.41
N SER A 56 -4.50 -7.28 1.85
CA SER A 56 -5.43 -7.92 0.91
C SER A 56 -4.69 -8.43 -0.34
N PRO A 57 -4.83 -9.71 -0.71
CA PRO A 57 -4.20 -10.26 -1.91
C PRO A 57 -4.79 -9.71 -3.21
N THR A 58 -5.97 -9.09 -3.14
CA THR A 58 -6.65 -8.46 -4.27
C THR A 58 -6.38 -6.96 -4.37
N LEU A 59 -5.59 -6.39 -3.44
CA LEU A 59 -5.17 -4.99 -3.51
C LEU A 59 -4.14 -4.81 -4.62
N ARG A 60 -4.45 -3.93 -5.56
CA ARG A 60 -3.49 -3.46 -6.57
C ARG A 60 -3.20 -1.99 -6.34
N LEU A 61 -1.94 -1.68 -6.03
CA LEU A 61 -1.45 -0.31 -5.97
C LEU A 61 -0.87 0.11 -7.32
N SER A 62 -0.94 1.41 -7.60
CA SER A 62 -0.19 2.07 -8.67
C SER A 62 0.48 3.31 -8.10
N LEU A 63 1.75 3.53 -8.43
CA LEU A 63 2.52 4.68 -8.00
C LEU A 63 2.83 5.56 -9.21
N ASN A 64 2.50 6.84 -9.09
CA ASN A 64 2.81 7.87 -10.07
C ASN A 64 3.63 8.97 -9.41
N ILE A 65 4.92 9.03 -9.73
CA ILE A 65 5.81 10.06 -9.20
C ILE A 65 5.71 11.28 -10.10
N LYS A 66 5.31 12.42 -9.54
CA LYS A 66 5.34 13.70 -10.24
C LYS A 66 6.70 14.35 -10.01
N ALA A 67 7.36 14.76 -11.09
CA ALA A 67 8.73 15.28 -11.05
C ALA A 67 8.87 16.66 -10.35
N GLY A 68 7.76 17.39 -10.16
CA GLY A 68 7.79 18.78 -9.70
C GLY A 68 8.42 19.72 -10.75
N PHE A 69 8.81 20.92 -10.33
CA PHE A 69 9.51 21.90 -11.18
C PHE A 69 11.01 21.89 -10.85
N LEU A 70 11.87 21.65 -11.85
CA LEU A 70 13.33 21.52 -11.68
C LEU A 70 13.76 20.53 -10.57
N GLY A 71 12.97 19.48 -10.33
CA GLY A 71 13.23 18.48 -9.28
C GLY A 71 12.78 18.88 -7.87
N ILE A 72 12.28 20.11 -7.68
CA ILE A 72 11.68 20.58 -6.43
C ILE A 72 10.19 20.25 -6.42
N GLY A 73 9.68 19.77 -5.29
CA GLY A 73 8.25 19.45 -5.14
C GLY A 73 7.86 18.10 -5.75
N ARG A 74 8.79 17.14 -5.82
CA ARG A 74 8.45 15.76 -6.18
C ARG A 74 7.41 15.19 -5.22
N ARG A 75 6.40 14.52 -5.77
CA ARG A 75 5.31 13.90 -4.99
C ARG A 75 4.98 12.51 -5.48
N ASN A 76 4.65 11.64 -4.53
CA ASN A 76 4.18 10.29 -4.79
C ASN A 76 2.64 10.29 -4.78
N GLU A 77 2.03 10.07 -5.94
CA GLU A 77 0.59 9.83 -6.03
C GLU A 77 0.37 8.32 -6.05
N VAL A 78 -0.36 7.80 -5.06
CA VAL A 78 -0.71 6.38 -4.98
C VAL A 78 -2.20 6.24 -5.24
N THR A 79 -2.55 5.34 -6.14
CA THR A 79 -3.94 4.89 -6.33
C THR A 79 -4.04 3.41 -6.00
N ALA A 80 -5.24 3.00 -5.61
CA ALA A 80 -5.54 1.62 -5.26
C ALA A 80 -6.81 1.14 -5.98
N SER A 81 -6.82 -0.14 -6.34
CA SER A 81 -8.00 -0.82 -6.86
C SER A 81 -8.07 -2.25 -6.34
N CYS A 82 -9.28 -2.79 -6.30
CA CYS A 82 -9.53 -4.20 -6.02
C CYS A 82 -9.52 -4.98 -7.33
N THR A 83 -8.69 -6.01 -7.46
CA THR A 83 -8.66 -6.86 -8.66
C THR A 83 -9.82 -7.84 -8.74
N ARG A 84 -10.44 -8.19 -7.61
CA ARG A 84 -11.60 -9.09 -7.56
C ARG A 84 -12.86 -8.41 -8.06
N HIS A 85 -13.15 -7.22 -7.53
CA HIS A 85 -14.37 -6.47 -7.83
C HIS A 85 -14.19 -5.43 -8.94
N ASN A 86 -12.95 -5.20 -9.37
CA ASN A 86 -12.59 -4.23 -10.40
C ASN A 86 -13.06 -2.79 -10.09
N VAL A 87 -13.03 -2.41 -8.81
CA VAL A 87 -13.42 -1.09 -8.32
C VAL A 87 -12.21 -0.30 -7.80
N PRO A 88 -12.22 1.04 -7.91
CA PRO A 88 -11.25 1.88 -7.20
C PRO A 88 -11.47 1.78 -5.69
N ILE A 89 -10.38 1.86 -4.93
CA ILE A 89 -10.39 1.89 -3.46
C ILE A 89 -10.08 3.33 -3.03
N ALA A 90 -11.02 3.93 -2.29
CA ALA A 90 -10.89 5.31 -1.80
C ALA A 90 -9.82 5.43 -0.69
N ASP A 91 -9.89 4.54 0.30
CA ASP A 91 -8.89 4.45 1.36
C ASP A 91 -8.10 3.13 1.24
N PRO A 92 -6.85 3.18 0.75
CA PRO A 92 -6.04 1.98 0.58
C PRO A 92 -5.61 1.34 1.90
N TYR A 93 -5.68 2.04 3.03
CA TYR A 93 -5.39 1.47 4.35
C TYR A 93 -6.51 0.55 4.85
N VAL A 94 -7.76 0.81 4.44
CA VAL A 94 -8.93 0.00 4.81
C VAL A 94 -9.20 -1.12 3.80
N GLY A 95 -9.01 -0.83 2.52
CA GLY A 95 -9.21 -1.78 1.43
C GLY A 95 -10.59 -1.73 0.77
N CYS A 96 -10.97 -2.81 0.09
CA CYS A 96 -12.19 -2.85 -0.72
C CYS A 96 -13.43 -3.03 0.19
N PRO A 97 -14.42 -2.13 0.14
CA PRO A 97 -15.63 -2.24 0.97
C PRO A 97 -16.39 -3.54 0.66
N GLN A 98 -16.51 -3.92 -0.62
CA GLN A 98 -17.18 -5.15 -1.02
C GLN A 98 -16.48 -6.42 -0.50
N CYS A 99 -15.13 -6.45 -0.52
CA CYS A 99 -14.40 -7.58 0.10
C CYS A 99 -14.56 -7.64 1.61
N ASN A 100 -14.84 -6.51 2.26
CA ASN A 100 -15.02 -6.45 3.70
C ASN A 100 -16.42 -6.89 4.09
N ASP A 101 -17.45 -6.52 3.32
CA ASP A 101 -18.84 -6.94 3.51
C ASP A 101 -19.02 -8.45 3.27
N GLU A 102 -18.21 -9.05 2.39
CA GLU A 102 -18.21 -10.50 2.11
C GLU A 102 -17.63 -11.38 3.24
N ARG A 103 -17.25 -10.81 4.40
CA ARG A 103 -16.63 -11.56 5.51
C ARG A 103 -17.65 -11.87 6.61
N PRO A 104 -18.41 -12.98 6.51
CA PRO A 104 -19.47 -13.31 7.47
C PRO A 104 -18.96 -13.49 8.91
N GLY A 105 -17.67 -13.82 9.09
CA GLY A 105 -17.06 -13.96 10.42
C GLY A 105 -17.02 -12.67 11.24
N MET A 106 -17.02 -11.49 10.60
CA MET A 106 -17.00 -10.20 11.32
C MET A 106 -18.36 -9.88 11.92
N ASP A 107 -19.45 -10.22 11.22
CA ASP A 107 -20.80 -9.99 11.73
C ASP A 107 -21.13 -10.94 12.89
N LEU A 108 -20.72 -12.21 12.78
CA LEU A 108 -20.81 -13.17 13.88
C LEU A 108 -20.02 -12.71 15.11
N PHE A 109 -18.82 -12.15 14.92
CA PHE A 109 -18.01 -11.62 16.01
C PHE A 109 -18.67 -10.39 16.66
N ARG A 110 -19.24 -9.48 15.86
CA ARG A 110 -19.95 -8.28 16.35
C ARG A 110 -21.18 -8.67 17.19
N GLN A 111 -21.99 -9.60 16.69
CA GLN A 111 -23.14 -10.14 17.44
C GLN A 111 -22.72 -10.83 18.75
N ALA A 112 -21.61 -11.56 18.75
CA ALA A 112 -21.10 -12.20 19.96
C ALA A 112 -20.63 -11.19 21.02
N LEU A 113 -20.05 -10.05 20.62
CA LEU A 113 -19.67 -8.98 21.55
C LEU A 113 -20.92 -8.30 22.14
N GLU A 114 -21.89 -7.95 21.29
CA GLU A 114 -23.13 -7.30 21.74
C GLU A 114 -23.93 -8.22 22.69
N GLY A 115 -23.93 -9.53 22.47
CA GLY A 115 -24.58 -10.51 23.35
C GLY A 115 -23.87 -10.76 24.69
N LEU A 116 -22.65 -10.26 24.88
CA LEU A 116 -21.95 -10.30 26.18
C LEU A 116 -22.30 -9.11 27.07
N ASP A 117 -22.65 -7.97 26.48
CA ASP A 117 -23.03 -6.75 27.21
C ASP A 117 -24.43 -6.85 27.84
N ASP A 118 -25.27 -7.78 27.35
CA ASP A 118 -26.64 -8.02 27.82
C ASP A 118 -26.76 -9.07 28.95
N LYS A 119 -25.64 -9.65 29.43
CA LYS A 119 -25.69 -10.60 30.55
C LYS A 119 -25.62 -9.85 31.90
N PRO A 120 -26.62 -9.99 32.79
CA PRO A 120 -26.51 -9.49 34.15
C PRO A 120 -25.30 -10.13 34.83
N GLN A 121 -24.47 -9.32 35.49
CA GLN A 121 -23.44 -9.82 36.39
C GLN A 121 -24.14 -10.43 37.61
N GLU A 122 -24.11 -11.76 37.73
CA GLU A 122 -24.50 -12.51 38.94
C GLU A 122 -23.55 -12.22 40.12
#